data_AF-A0A935GPW4-F1
#
_entry.id   AF-A0A935GPW4-F1
#
_cell.length_a   1.000
_cell.length_b   1.000
_cell.length_c   1.000
_cell.angle_alpha   90.00
_cell.angle_beta   90.00
_cell.angle_gamma   90.00
#
_symmetry.space_group_name_H-M   'P 1'
#
loop_
_entity.id
_entity.type
_entity.pdbx_description
1 polymer ?
#
loop_
_entity_poly.entity_id
_entity_poly.type
_entity_poly.pdbx_seq_one_letter_code
_entity_poly.pdbx_strand_id
1 'polypeptide(L)'
;MPLAYLMTDQGFAMGVHRYGQPGEHSLGHYHLLGAGITLYAAWQASVIAGALAGARIPESWSLDFVVTLSFLAILVPALRTRAAIGAAMVAAAVALACAGLPYKLALVVASLAGIGAGLAIDWSLRR
;
A
#
# COMPACT_ATOMS: atom_id res chain seq x y z
N MET A 1 -17.38 -7.41 16.72
CA MET A 1 -16.12 -7.02 17.36
C MET A 1 -14.90 -7.75 16.76
N PRO A 2 -14.75 -9.09 16.81
CA PRO A 2 -13.54 -9.77 16.29
C PRO A 2 -13.34 -9.66 14.76
N LEU A 3 -14.43 -9.53 14.00
CA LEU A 3 -14.36 -9.33 12.55
C LEU A 3 -13.72 -8.00 12.14
N ALA A 4 -13.88 -6.95 12.96
CA ALA A 4 -13.25 -5.66 12.70
C ALA A 4 -11.74 -5.72 12.97
N TYR A 5 -11.31 -6.52 13.95
CA TYR A 5 -9.90 -6.72 14.26
C TYR A 5 -9.14 -7.41 13.12
N LEU A 6 -9.77 -8.37 12.44
CA LEU A 6 -9.19 -9.10 11.32
C LEU A 6 -9.40 -8.39 9.96
N MET A 7 -9.95 -7.18 9.96
CA MET A 7 -10.21 -6.44 8.72
C MET A 7 -8.88 -5.93 8.14
N THR A 8 -8.63 -6.31 6.89
CA THR A 8 -7.49 -5.85 6.09
C THR A 8 -8.00 -5.37 4.74
N ASP A 9 -7.18 -4.64 3.99
CA ASP A 9 -7.52 -4.16 2.64
C ASP A 9 -7.94 -5.32 1.73
N GLN A 10 -7.24 -6.46 1.84
CA GLN A 10 -7.54 -7.69 1.11
C GLN A 10 -8.87 -8.31 1.59
N GLY A 11 -9.08 -8.37 2.90
CA GLY A 11 -10.35 -8.84 3.49
C GLY A 11 -11.54 -7.97 3.08
N PHE A 12 -11.35 -6.65 3.00
CA PHE A 12 -12.35 -5.69 2.53
C PHE A 12 -12.68 -5.91 1.05
N ALA A 13 -11.66 -6.01 0.18
CA ALA A 13 -11.85 -6.26 -1.24
C ALA A 13 -12.63 -7.56 -1.51
N MET A 14 -12.28 -8.64 -0.80
CA MET A 14 -13.02 -9.91 -0.86
C MET A 14 -14.45 -9.78 -0.31
N GLY A 15 -14.63 -9.04 0.78
CA GLY A 15 -15.94 -8.76 1.37
C GLY A 15 -16.86 -8.03 0.39
N VAL A 16 -16.41 -6.92 -0.20
CA VAL A 16 -17.17 -6.14 -1.19
C VAL A 16 -17.55 -7.02 -2.39
N HIS A 17 -16.61 -7.83 -2.90
CA HIS A 17 -16.91 -8.75 -3.99
C HIS A 17 -17.98 -9.79 -3.60
N ARG A 18 -17.88 -10.39 -2.40
CA ARG A 18 -18.80 -11.44 -1.93
C ARG A 18 -20.20 -10.93 -1.61
N TYR A 19 -20.32 -9.73 -1.05
CA TYR A 19 -21.59 -9.07 -0.73
C TYR A 19 -22.23 -8.35 -1.93
N GLY A 20 -21.47 -8.13 -3.01
CA GLY A 20 -21.99 -7.59 -4.27
C GLY A 20 -22.67 -8.62 -5.18
N GLN A 21 -22.55 -9.92 -4.88
CA GLN A 21 -23.18 -10.99 -5.67
C GLN A 21 -24.63 -11.23 -5.22
N PRO A 22 -25.59 -11.42 -6.14
CA PRO A 22 -26.97 -11.70 -5.79
C PRO A 22 -27.10 -13.05 -5.06
N GLY A 23 -27.80 -13.07 -3.92
CA GLY A 23 -28.06 -14.28 -3.14
C GLY A 23 -28.19 -14.01 -1.64
N GLU A 24 -28.40 -15.07 -0.86
CA GLU A 24 -28.48 -14.96 0.59
C GLU A 24 -27.07 -14.90 1.21
N HIS A 25 -26.83 -13.91 2.07
CA HIS A 25 -25.53 -13.67 2.71
C HIS A 25 -25.52 -14.00 4.20
N SER A 26 -26.43 -14.87 4.66
CA SER A 26 -26.56 -15.25 6.08
C SER A 26 -25.24 -15.75 6.67
N LEU A 27 -24.36 -16.36 5.86
CA LEU A 27 -23.03 -16.84 6.25
C LEU A 27 -21.85 -15.92 5.86
N GLY A 28 -22.12 -14.70 5.37
CA GLY A 28 -21.07 -13.78 4.90
C GLY A 28 -20.04 -13.41 5.98
N HIS A 29 -20.48 -13.35 7.24
CA HIS A 29 -19.61 -13.08 8.37
C HIS A 29 -18.62 -14.22 8.66
N TYR A 30 -19.00 -15.49 8.45
CA TYR A 30 -18.06 -16.62 8.56
C TYR A 30 -17.05 -16.64 7.41
N HIS A 31 -17.45 -16.23 6.22
CA HIS A 31 -16.53 -16.08 5.10
C HIS A 31 -15.45 -15.02 5.39
N LEU A 32 -15.85 -13.84 5.89
CA LEU A 32 -14.91 -12.82 6.33
C LEU A 32 -14.03 -13.28 7.50
N LEU A 33 -14.59 -14.03 8.44
CA LEU A 33 -13.82 -14.59 9.54
C LEU A 33 -12.75 -15.56 9.03
N GLY A 34 -13.12 -16.48 8.13
CA GLY A 34 -12.19 -17.44 7.53
C GLY A 34 -11.10 -16.76 6.71
N ALA A 35 -11.46 -15.76 5.89
CA ALA A 35 -10.52 -14.93 5.16
C ALA A 35 -9.53 -14.21 6.11
N GLY A 36 -10.07 -13.57 7.15
CA GLY A 36 -9.28 -12.86 8.15
C GLY A 36 -8.32 -13.77 8.91
N ILE A 37 -8.78 -14.93 9.39
CA ILE A 37 -7.93 -15.91 10.09
C ILE A 37 -6.84 -16.44 9.16
N THR A 38 -7.17 -16.74 7.90
CA THR A 38 -6.20 -17.25 6.92
C THR A 38 -5.12 -16.22 6.65
N LEU A 39 -5.49 -14.96 6.40
CA LEU A 39 -4.55 -13.86 6.21
C LEU A 39 -3.69 -13.63 7.46
N TYR A 40 -4.30 -13.65 8.65
CA TYR A 40 -3.58 -13.48 9.90
C TYR A 40 -2.57 -14.62 10.14
N ALA A 41 -2.97 -15.88 9.92
CA ALA A 41 -2.08 -17.02 10.06
C ALA A 41 -0.93 -16.99 9.05
N ALA A 42 -1.21 -16.64 7.78
CA ALA A 42 -0.18 -16.48 6.74
C ALA A 42 0.79 -15.34 7.09
N TRP A 43 0.28 -14.23 7.62
CA TRP A 43 1.09 -13.11 8.09
C TRP A 43 1.99 -13.54 9.26
N GLN A 44 1.43 -14.19 10.29
CA GLN A 44 2.19 -14.71 11.42
C GLN A 44 3.28 -15.69 10.98
N ALA A 45 2.95 -16.63 10.09
CA ALA A 45 3.92 -17.58 9.55
C ALA A 45 5.06 -16.86 8.80
N SER A 46 4.75 -15.82 8.03
CA SER A 46 5.74 -15.01 7.31
C SER A 46 6.64 -14.21 8.26
N VAL A 47 6.07 -13.62 9.32
CA VAL A 47 6.83 -12.90 10.35
C VAL A 47 7.78 -13.85 11.09
N ILE A 48 7.29 -15.02 11.51
CA ILE A 48 8.11 -16.03 12.18
C ILE A 48 9.22 -16.53 11.25
N ALA A 49 8.88 -16.86 10.00
CA ALA A 49 9.86 -17.29 9.01
C ALA A 49 10.93 -16.21 8.77
N GLY A 50 10.52 -14.95 8.62
CA GLY A 50 11.41 -13.81 8.46
C GLY A 50 12.30 -13.59 9.69
N ALA A 51 11.77 -13.71 10.90
CA ALA A 51 12.54 -13.56 12.13
C ALA A 51 13.57 -14.69 12.31
N LEU A 52 13.21 -15.93 12.00
CA LEU A 52 14.11 -17.08 12.12
C LEU A 52 15.18 -17.13 11.03
N ALA A 53 14.81 -16.74 9.79
CA ALA A 53 15.73 -16.74 8.66
C ALA A 53 16.58 -15.47 8.60
N GLY A 54 16.08 -14.33 9.07
CA GLY A 54 16.70 -13.02 8.93
C GLY A 54 18.12 -12.95 9.49
N ALA A 55 18.37 -13.57 10.65
CA ALA A 55 19.70 -13.62 11.27
C ALA A 55 20.74 -14.43 10.46
N ARG A 56 20.30 -15.21 9.47
CA ARG A 56 21.17 -16.00 8.59
C ARG A 56 21.43 -15.34 7.24
N ILE A 57 20.74 -14.23 6.93
CA ILE A 57 20.87 -13.54 5.65
C ILE A 57 22.02 -12.53 5.75
N PRO A 58 22.99 -12.55 4.83
CA PRO A 58 24.09 -11.59 4.83
C PRO A 58 23.60 -10.14 4.71
N GLU A 59 24.20 -9.22 5.47
CA GLU A 59 23.86 -7.78 5.42
C GLU A 59 24.02 -7.19 4.00
N SER A 60 24.91 -7.76 3.18
CA SER A 60 25.11 -7.37 1.77
C SER A 60 23.85 -7.41 0.91
N TRP A 61 22.82 -8.16 1.31
CA TRP A 61 21.55 -8.25 0.56
C TRP A 61 20.64 -7.02 0.75
N SER A 62 21.02 -6.07 1.62
CA SER A 62 20.31 -4.79 1.81
C SER A 62 18.80 -4.96 2.05
N LEU A 63 18.44 -5.92 2.91
CA LEU A 63 17.04 -6.23 3.23
C LEU A 63 16.24 -5.02 3.73
N ASP A 64 16.93 -4.04 4.33
CA ASP A 64 16.33 -2.79 4.79
C ASP A 64 15.69 -1.97 3.65
N PHE A 65 16.14 -2.18 2.41
CA PHE A 65 15.57 -1.51 1.23
C PHE A 65 14.41 -2.28 0.59
N VAL A 66 14.16 -3.54 0.98
CA VAL A 66 13.11 -4.39 0.39
C VAL A 66 11.73 -3.81 0.60
N VAL A 67 11.47 -3.17 1.74
CA VAL A 67 10.18 -2.50 2.01
C VAL A 67 9.95 -1.38 0.98
N THR A 68 10.96 -0.55 0.72
CA THR A 68 10.88 0.52 -0.28
C THR A 68 10.65 -0.04 -1.68
N LEU A 69 11.37 -1.11 -2.06
CA LEU A 69 11.17 -1.81 -3.33
C LEU A 69 9.77 -2.40 -3.46
N SER A 70 9.20 -2.93 -2.37
CA SER A 70 7.84 -3.49 -2.37
C SER A 70 6.79 -2.41 -2.68
N PHE A 71 6.93 -1.22 -2.09
CA PHE A 71 6.07 -0.09 -2.44
C PHE A 71 6.29 0.36 -3.89
N LEU A 72 7.54 0.38 -4.35
CA LEU A 72 7.85 0.74 -5.73
C LEU A 72 7.23 -0.25 -6.73
N ALA A 73 7.24 -1.55 -6.41
CA ALA A 73 6.68 -2.61 -7.23
C ALA A 73 5.16 -2.46 -7.44
N ILE A 74 4.45 -1.90 -6.45
CA ILE A 74 3.01 -1.59 -6.56
C ILE A 74 2.80 -0.22 -7.24
N LEU A 75 3.67 0.76 -6.96
CA LEU A 75 3.57 2.13 -7.50
C LEU A 75 3.79 2.16 -9.01
N VAL A 76 4.88 1.58 -9.51
CA VAL A 76 5.28 1.64 -10.93
C VAL A 76 4.14 1.23 -11.89
N PRO A 77 3.45 0.09 -11.73
CA PRO A 77 2.36 -0.30 -12.62
C PRO A 77 1.11 0.59 -12.49
N ALA A 78 0.99 1.38 -11.42
CA ALA A 78 -0.08 2.36 -11.24
C ALA A 78 0.19 3.68 -12.00
N LEU A 79 1.44 3.99 -12.36
CA LEU A 79 1.84 5.21 -13.07
C LEU A 79 1.56 5.13 -14.57
N ARG A 80 0.28 4.99 -14.95
CA ARG A 80 -0.13 4.77 -16.35
C ARG A 80 -0.36 6.04 -17.17
N THR A 81 -0.41 7.21 -16.54
CA THR A 81 -0.73 8.48 -17.21
C THR A 81 0.39 9.50 -17.02
N ARG A 82 0.49 10.45 -17.97
CA ARG A 82 1.44 11.56 -17.87
C ARG A 82 1.23 12.38 -16.60
N ALA A 83 -0.02 12.56 -16.17
CA ALA A 83 -0.37 13.20 -14.92
C ALA A 83 0.15 12.42 -13.70
N ALA A 84 -0.02 11.10 -13.67
CA ALA A 84 0.47 10.26 -12.58
C ALA A 84 2.01 10.28 -12.49
N ILE A 85 2.70 10.18 -13.63
CA ILE A 85 4.16 10.25 -13.69
C ILE A 85 4.66 11.62 -13.22
N GLY A 86 4.03 12.71 -13.70
CA GLY A 86 4.38 14.06 -13.27
C GLY A 86 4.17 14.30 -11.78
N ALA A 87 3.04 13.83 -11.24
CA ALA A 87 2.77 13.87 -9.80
C ALA A 87 3.85 13.13 -8.98
N ALA A 88 4.23 11.93 -9.41
CA ALA A 88 5.25 11.12 -8.75
C ALA A 88 6.63 11.79 -8.76
N MET A 89 7.03 12.37 -9.91
CA MET A 89 8.32 13.06 -10.03
C MET A 89 8.39 14.32 -9.15
N VAL A 90 7.31 15.11 -9.12
CA VAL A 90 7.23 16.30 -8.27
C VAL A 90 7.25 15.91 -6.80
N ALA A 91 6.47 14.91 -6.40
CA ALA A 91 6.48 14.41 -5.03
C ALA A 91 7.87 13.92 -4.62
N ALA A 92 8.56 13.16 -5.47
CA ALA A 92 9.92 12.68 -5.20
C ALA A 92 10.92 13.84 -5.02
N ALA A 93 10.90 14.83 -5.92
CA ALA A 93 11.77 16.00 -5.84
C ALA A 93 11.53 16.82 -4.56
N VAL A 94 10.26 17.07 -4.22
CA VAL A 94 9.89 17.82 -3.01
C VAL A 94 10.23 17.03 -1.75
N ALA A 95 10.04 15.71 -1.73
CA ALA A 95 10.41 14.87 -0.59
C ALA A 95 11.92 14.96 -0.30
N LEU A 96 12.75 14.95 -1.35
CA LEU A 96 14.21 15.11 -1.22
C LEU A 96 14.59 16.53 -0.78
N ALA A 97 14.00 17.56 -1.39
CA ALA A 97 14.27 18.96 -1.04
C ALA A 97 13.86 19.28 0.41
N CYS A 98 12.79 18.67 0.90
CA CYS A 98 12.25 18.88 2.24
C CYS A 98 12.70 17.82 3.27
N ALA A 99 13.67 16.97 2.94
CA ALA A 99 14.08 15.83 3.78
C ALA A 99 14.51 16.23 5.20
N GLY A 100 14.96 17.48 5.40
CA GLY A 100 15.36 18.01 6.71
C GLY A 100 14.20 18.39 7.64
N LEU A 101 12.94 18.31 7.20
CA LEU A 101 11.80 18.64 8.05
C LEU A 101 11.60 17.58 9.17
N PRO A 102 11.29 18.01 10.41
CA PRO A 102 11.02 17.08 11.50
C PRO A 102 9.70 16.31 11.27
N TYR A 103 9.47 15.27 12.07
CA TYR A 103 8.20 14.51 12.09
C TYR A 103 7.75 13.92 10.74
N LYS A 104 8.67 13.71 9.80
CA LYS A 104 8.37 13.24 8.43
C LYS A 104 7.43 14.17 7.64
N LEU A 105 7.39 15.46 7.99
CA LEU A 105 6.62 16.49 7.28
C LEU A 105 6.98 16.59 5.79
N ALA A 106 8.21 16.21 5.42
CA ALA A 106 8.64 16.07 4.04
C ALA A 106 7.65 15.27 3.18
N LEU A 107 7.10 14.17 3.73
CA LEU A 107 6.15 13.31 3.03
C LEU A 107 4.80 14.00 2.80
N VAL A 108 4.35 14.80 3.77
CA VAL A 108 3.08 15.54 3.68
C VAL A 108 3.20 16.62 2.61
N VAL A 109 4.26 17.42 2.66
CA VAL A 109 4.50 18.50 1.69
C VAL A 109 4.68 17.92 0.28
N ALA A 110 5.45 16.83 0.14
CA ALA A 110 5.62 16.11 -1.11
C ALA A 110 4.30 15.58 -1.68
N SER A 111 3.45 15.01 -0.84
CA SER A 111 2.14 14.50 -1.25
C SER A 111 1.23 15.61 -1.76
N LEU A 112 1.17 16.74 -1.05
CA LEU A 112 0.37 17.90 -1.47
C LEU A 112 0.88 18.49 -2.79
N ALA A 113 2.20 18.64 -2.94
CA ALA A 113 2.81 19.13 -4.17
C ALA A 113 2.57 18.18 -5.36
N GLY A 114 2.73 16.87 -5.14
CA GLY A 114 2.47 15.85 -6.15
C GLY A 114 1.02 15.84 -6.62
N ILE A 115 0.05 15.92 -5.70
CA ILE A 115 -1.38 16.03 -6.02
C ILE A 115 -1.64 17.29 -6.86
N GLY A 116 -1.12 18.45 -6.43
CA GLY A 116 -1.29 19.71 -7.15
C GLY A 116 -0.73 19.65 -8.58
N ALA A 117 0.47 19.09 -8.75
CA ALA A 117 1.08 18.92 -10.07
C ALA A 117 0.30 17.92 -10.94
N GLY A 118 -0.13 16.79 -10.37
CA GLY A 118 -0.95 15.81 -11.06
C GLY A 118 -2.25 16.41 -11.60
N LEU A 119 -2.95 17.18 -10.76
CA LEU A 119 -4.18 17.87 -11.15
C LEU A 119 -3.93 18.92 -12.24
N ALA A 120 -2.85 19.71 -12.13
CA ALA A 120 -2.52 20.70 -13.14
C ALA A 120 -2.20 20.07 -14.51
N ILE A 121 -1.45 18.96 -14.51
CA ILE A 121 -1.10 18.23 -15.73
C ILE A 121 -2.36 17.57 -16.33
N ASP A 122 -3.18 16.91 -15.52
CA ASP A 122 -4.43 16.29 -16.00
C ASP A 122 -5.36 17.33 -16.61
N TRP A 123 -5.49 18.50 -15.97
CA TRP A 123 -6.31 19.59 -16.47
C TRP A 123 -5.78 20.18 -17.78
N SER A 124 -4.45 20.28 -17.94
CA SER A 124 -3.84 20.74 -19.19
C SER A 124 -4.00 19.75 -20.35
N LEU A 125 -4.14 18.45 -20.08
CA LEU A 125 -4.31 17.41 -21.11
C LEU A 125 -5.76 17.24 -21.55
N ARG A 126 -6.71 17.73 -20.77
CA ARG A 126 -8.16 17.72 -21.08
C ARG A 126 -8.63 18.94 -21.87
N ARG A 127 -7.80 19.98 -21.96
CA ARG A 127 -8.02 21.15 -22.83
C ARG A 127 -7.51 20.86 -24.23
#